data_AF-A0A542ELE1-F1
#
_entry.id   AF-A0A542ELE1-F1
#
_cell.length_a   1.000
_cell.length_b   1.000
_cell.length_c   1.000
_cell.angle_alpha   90.00
_cell.angle_beta   90.00
_cell.angle_gamma   90.00
#
_symmetry.space_group_name_H-M   'P 1'
#
loop_
_entity.id
_entity.type
_entity.pdbx_description
1 polymer ?
#
loop_
_entity_poly.entity_id
_entity_poly.type
_entity_poly.pdbx_seq_one_letter_code
_entity_poly.pdbx_strand_id
1 'polypeptide(L)'
;MDITVDPVGLTPPYEQVRSQLEALIRSGELARGTRLPTVRQLSLDLGLAVNTVARAYKELEADQLVETRGRNGTFVLASRSQINDAATHAAAAKLAQAAHEAGLSFAEATEILQRAW
;
A
#
# COMPACT_ATOMS: atom_id res chain seq x y z
N MET A 1 -2.77 14.11 -5.50
CA MET A 1 -3.83 13.22 -5.02
C MET A 1 -5.08 13.53 -5.81
N ASP A 2 -5.29 12.77 -6.88
CA ASP A 2 -6.52 12.80 -7.66
C ASP A 2 -7.36 11.59 -7.24
N ILE A 3 -8.52 11.83 -6.64
CA ILE A 3 -9.44 10.78 -6.18
C ILE A 3 -10.81 11.16 -6.71
N THR A 4 -11.45 10.21 -7.39
CA THR A 4 -12.81 10.39 -7.93
C THR A 4 -13.73 9.33 -7.36
N VAL A 5 -14.99 9.66 -7.15
CA VAL A 5 -15.96 8.72 -6.56
C VAL A 5 -17.23 8.74 -7.39
N ASP A 6 -17.67 7.55 -7.77
CA ASP A 6 -18.98 7.33 -8.39
C ASP A 6 -19.99 6.92 -7.30
N PRO A 7 -20.86 7.83 -6.84
CA PRO A 7 -21.79 7.54 -5.75
C PRO A 7 -22.92 6.59 -6.14
N VAL A 8 -23.16 6.35 -7.44
CA VAL A 8 -24.22 5.45 -7.94
C VAL A 8 -23.67 4.10 -8.44
N GLY A 9 -22.35 3.93 -8.41
CA GLY A 9 -21.68 2.69 -8.82
C GLY A 9 -21.95 1.52 -7.87
N LEU A 10 -21.60 0.31 -8.35
CA LEU A 10 -21.76 -0.94 -7.60
C LEU A 10 -20.82 -1.05 -6.39
N THR A 11 -19.70 -0.32 -6.41
CA THR A 11 -18.72 -0.30 -5.33
C THR A 11 -19.10 0.78 -4.31
N PRO A 12 -19.20 0.48 -3.01
CA PRO A 12 -19.48 1.48 -2.00
C PRO A 12 -18.46 2.65 -2.02
N PRO A 13 -18.89 3.91 -1.82
CA PRO A 13 -18.00 5.07 -1.88
C PRO A 13 -16.77 5.01 -0.97
N TYR A 14 -16.88 4.42 0.23
CA TYR A 14 -15.73 4.27 1.12
C TYR A 14 -14.66 3.35 0.54
N GLU A 15 -15.09 2.31 -0.19
CA GLU A 15 -14.20 1.32 -0.78
C GLU A 15 -13.49 1.88 -2.02
N GLN A 16 -14.18 2.72 -2.80
CA GLN A 16 -13.56 3.47 -3.91
C GLN A 16 -12.47 4.43 -3.42
N VAL A 17 -12.72 5.15 -2.32
CA VAL A 17 -11.71 6.04 -1.71
C VAL A 17 -10.55 5.23 -1.14
N ARG A 18 -10.84 4.12 -0.44
CA ARG A 18 -9.81 3.23 0.13
C ARG A 18 -8.88 2.70 -0.96
N SER A 19 -9.44 2.11 -2.02
CA SER A 19 -8.65 1.45 -3.07
C SER A 19 -7.78 2.43 -3.85
N GLN A 20 -8.27 3.64 -4.12
CA GLN A 20 -7.47 4.69 -4.77
C GLN A 20 -6.34 5.18 -3.86
N LEU A 21 -6.62 5.46 -2.58
CA LEU A 21 -5.58 5.85 -1.62
C LEU A 21 -4.51 4.76 -1.46
N GLU A 22 -4.94 3.51 -1.36
CA GLU A 22 -4.05 2.36 -1.32
C GLU A 22 -3.17 2.28 -2.57
N ALA A 23 -3.73 2.48 -3.77
CA ALA A 23 -2.96 2.49 -5.01
C ALA A 23 -1.92 3.63 -5.05
N LEU A 24 -2.29 4.83 -4.59
CA LEU A 24 -1.39 5.98 -4.50
C LEU A 24 -0.26 5.75 -3.48
N ILE A 25 -0.57 5.08 -2.35
CA ILE A 25 0.42 4.70 -1.34
C ILE A 25 1.36 3.61 -1.90
N ARG A 26 0.82 2.57 -2.53
CA ARG A 26 1.59 1.43 -3.07
C ARG A 26 2.46 1.81 -4.26
N SER A 27 1.99 2.72 -5.11
CA SER A 27 2.77 3.27 -6.23
C SER A 27 3.89 4.23 -5.78
N GLY A 28 3.81 4.73 -4.54
CA GLY A 28 4.76 5.68 -3.97
C GLY A 28 4.47 7.14 -4.32
N GLU A 29 3.37 7.44 -5.02
CA GLU A 29 2.91 8.83 -5.20
C GLU A 29 2.63 9.48 -3.82
N LEU A 30 2.08 8.70 -2.89
CA LEU A 30 2.03 9.06 -1.48
C LEU A 30 3.16 8.34 -0.74
N ALA A 31 4.32 8.98 -0.69
CA ALA A 31 5.50 8.45 0.00
C ALA A 31 5.28 8.28 1.51
N ARG A 32 6.12 7.44 2.15
CA ARG A 32 6.16 7.31 3.62
C ARG A 32 6.26 8.68 4.29
N GLY A 33 5.47 8.89 5.34
CA GLY A 33 5.44 10.15 6.09
C GLY A 33 4.63 11.25 5.43
N THR A 34 4.07 11.02 4.23
CA THR A 34 3.10 11.94 3.64
C THR A 34 1.91 12.09 4.57
N ARG A 35 1.56 13.34 4.87
CA ARG A 35 0.37 13.66 5.65
C ARG A 35 -0.85 13.64 4.72
N LEU A 36 -1.84 12.82 5.06
CA LEU A 36 -3.11 12.80 4.34
C LEU A 36 -3.99 14.00 4.74
N PRO A 37 -4.93 14.42 3.86
CA PRO A 37 -5.96 15.38 4.24
C PRO A 37 -6.74 14.90 5.47
N THR A 38 -7.30 15.82 6.23
CA THR A 38 -8.21 15.43 7.33
C THR A 38 -9.47 14.77 6.76
N VAL A 39 -10.15 13.94 7.56
CA VAL A 39 -11.43 13.34 7.18
C VAL A 39 -12.43 14.41 6.71
N ARG A 40 -12.50 15.54 7.42
CA ARG A 40 -13.39 16.65 7.06
C ARG A 40 -12.98 17.32 5.74
N GLN A 41 -11.69 17.52 5.52
CA GLN A 41 -11.18 18.12 4.28
C GLN A 41 -11.51 17.22 3.09
N LEU A 42 -11.13 15.94 3.16
CA LEU A 42 -11.37 15.00 2.06
C LEU A 42 -12.87 14.75 1.83
N SER A 43 -13.68 14.79 2.89
CA SER A 43 -15.14 14.74 2.80
C SER A 43 -15.70 15.91 1.99
N LEU A 44 -15.19 17.14 2.21
CA LEU A 44 -15.59 18.32 1.43
C LEU A 44 -15.10 18.22 -0.02
N ASP A 45 -13.84 17.84 -0.22
CA ASP A 45 -13.23 17.75 -1.55
C ASP A 45 -13.96 16.74 -2.45
N LEU A 46 -14.43 15.62 -1.87
CA LEU A 46 -15.12 14.53 -2.59
C LEU A 46 -16.65 14.61 -2.53
N GLY A 47 -17.23 15.57 -1.79
CA GLY A 47 -18.67 15.64 -1.57
C GLY A 47 -19.26 14.41 -0.85
N LEU A 48 -18.48 13.75 0.01
CA LEU A 48 -18.88 12.54 0.72
C LEU A 48 -19.27 12.79 2.17
N ALA A 49 -20.08 11.90 2.74
CA ALA A 49 -20.32 11.91 4.18
C ALA A 49 -19.01 11.68 4.97
N VAL A 50 -18.83 12.43 6.06
CA VAL A 50 -17.65 12.34 6.94
C VAL A 50 -17.38 10.90 7.39
N ASN A 51 -18.43 10.14 7.73
CA ASN A 51 -18.31 8.75 8.17
C ASN A 51 -17.81 7.80 7.08
N THR A 52 -18.08 8.11 5.80
CA THR A 52 -17.60 7.34 4.64
C THR A 52 -16.08 7.47 4.52
N VAL A 53 -15.57 8.70 4.61
CA VAL A 53 -14.11 8.95 4.58
C VAL A 53 -13.44 8.40 5.83
N ALA A 54 -14.05 8.58 7.01
CA ALA A 54 -13.54 8.03 8.26
C ALA A 54 -13.42 6.51 8.19
N ARG A 55 -14.40 5.82 7.59
CA ARG A 55 -14.33 4.39 7.35
C ARG A 55 -13.18 4.03 6.42
N ALA A 56 -13.00 4.73 5.30
CA ALA A 56 -11.89 4.47 4.38
C ALA A 56 -10.52 4.58 5.08
N TYR A 57 -10.32 5.62 5.90
CA TYR A 57 -9.07 5.80 6.66
C TYR A 57 -8.86 4.70 7.71
N LYS A 58 -9.94 4.29 8.39
CA LYS A 58 -9.89 3.21 9.38
C LYS A 58 -9.47 1.87 8.75
N GLU A 59 -9.97 1.55 7.58
CA GLU A 59 -9.58 0.35 6.84
C GLU A 59 -8.10 0.43 6.40
N LEU A 60 -7.65 1.58 5.87
CA LEU A 60 -6.22 1.78 5.54
C LEU A 60 -5.30 1.66 6.75
N GLU A 61 -5.76 2.11 7.92
CA GLU A 61 -5.02 1.99 9.18
C GLU A 61 -4.98 0.53 9.67
N ALA A 62 -6.09 -0.21 9.53
CA ALA A 62 -6.13 -1.65 9.81
C ALA A 62 -5.17 -2.43 8.91
N ASP A 63 -5.03 -2.01 7.64
CA ASP A 63 -4.07 -2.56 6.67
C ASP A 63 -2.62 -2.05 6.87
N GLN A 64 -2.36 -1.26 7.92
CA GLN A 64 -1.06 -0.66 8.25
C GLN A 64 -0.47 0.21 7.13
N LEU A 65 -1.30 0.73 6.24
CA LEU A 65 -0.88 1.64 5.16
C LEU A 65 -0.74 3.09 5.67
N VAL A 66 -1.52 3.44 6.69
CA VAL A 66 -1.51 4.75 7.34
C VAL A 66 -1.54 4.60 8.86
N GLU A 67 -1.19 5.68 9.57
CA GLU A 67 -1.35 5.80 11.01
C GLU A 67 -2.03 7.13 11.35
N THR A 68 -2.97 7.11 12.29
CA THR A 68 -3.60 8.30 12.83
C THR A 68 -2.96 8.68 14.16
N ARG A 69 -2.27 9.82 14.19
CA ARG A 69 -1.57 10.35 15.37
C ARG A 69 -2.44 11.39 16.12
N GLY A 70 -3.74 11.11 16.26
CA GLY A 70 -4.72 12.00 16.90
C GLY A 70 -4.73 13.41 16.27
N ARG A 71 -4.50 14.45 17.09
CA ARG A 71 -4.44 15.86 16.64
C ARG A 71 -3.35 16.15 15.60
N ASN A 72 -2.35 15.28 15.48
CA ASN A 72 -1.25 15.48 14.54
C ASN A 72 -1.64 15.09 13.10
N GLY A 73 -2.78 14.41 12.91
CA GLY A 73 -3.29 13.98 11.61
C GLY A 73 -2.95 12.53 11.27
N THR A 74 -3.24 12.16 10.02
CA THR A 74 -3.02 10.81 9.48
C THR A 74 -1.84 10.83 8.53
N PHE A 75 -0.93 9.87 8.66
CA PHE A 75 0.33 9.81 7.91
C PHE A 75 0.49 8.44 7.24
N VAL A 76 1.08 8.42 6.05
CA VAL A 76 1.39 7.18 5.33
C VAL A 76 2.52 6.43 6.05
N LEU A 77 2.25 5.19 6.43
CA LEU A 77 3.22 4.28 7.05
C LEU A 77 4.08 3.55 6.02
N ALA A 78 3.57 3.35 4.80
CA ALA A 78 4.19 2.47 3.83
C ALA A 78 5.57 2.99 3.39
N SER A 79 6.60 2.31 3.90
CA SER A 79 7.99 2.45 3.52
C SER A 79 8.34 1.34 2.54
N ARG A 80 8.03 1.51 1.26
CA ARG A 80 8.71 0.86 0.13
C ARG A 80 8.98 -0.67 0.20
N SER A 81 8.32 -1.47 1.03
CA SER A 81 8.32 -2.92 0.81
C SER A 81 7.18 -3.19 -0.17
N GLN A 82 7.32 -2.91 -1.47
CA GLN A 82 8.05 -3.77 -2.44
C GLN A 82 7.89 -5.29 -2.18
N ILE A 83 6.81 -5.71 -1.54
CA ILE A 83 6.41 -7.12 -1.59
C ILE A 83 6.02 -7.49 -3.02
N ASN A 84 5.77 -6.54 -3.94
CA ASN A 84 5.31 -6.80 -5.31
C ASN A 84 6.17 -6.11 -6.40
N ASP A 85 7.48 -5.93 -6.20
CA ASP A 85 8.34 -5.55 -7.33
C ASP A 85 8.42 -6.73 -8.32
N ALA A 86 7.78 -6.61 -9.48
CA ALA A 86 7.64 -7.70 -10.44
C ALA A 86 9.00 -8.20 -10.96
N ALA A 87 9.99 -7.30 -11.08
CA ALA A 87 11.34 -7.66 -11.51
C ALA A 87 12.07 -8.48 -10.42
N THR A 88 11.93 -8.10 -9.15
CA THR A 88 12.50 -8.81 -7.99
C THR A 88 11.83 -10.17 -7.80
N HIS A 89 10.51 -10.28 -7.99
CA HIS A 89 9.82 -11.57 -8.03
C HIS A 89 10.31 -12.49 -9.15
N ALA A 90 10.44 -11.94 -10.36
CA ALA A 90 10.96 -12.70 -11.49
C ALA A 90 12.41 -13.15 -11.26
N ALA A 91 13.24 -12.31 -10.62
CA ALA A 91 14.61 -12.67 -10.24
C ALA A 91 14.64 -13.75 -9.14
N ALA A 92 13.79 -13.64 -8.12
CA ALA A 92 13.65 -14.63 -7.06
C ALA A 92 13.19 -15.99 -7.61
N ALA A 93 12.24 -16.00 -8.55
CA ALA A 93 11.80 -17.22 -9.23
C ALA A 93 12.92 -17.88 -10.04
N LYS A 94 13.74 -17.08 -10.75
CA LYS A 94 14.92 -17.59 -11.47
C LYS A 94 15.96 -18.19 -10.53
N LEU A 95 16.23 -17.56 -9.39
CA LEU A 95 17.14 -18.09 -8.39
C LEU A 95 16.62 -19.42 -7.81
N ALA A 96 15.33 -19.49 -7.48
CA ALA A 96 14.72 -20.71 -6.97
C ALA A 96 14.79 -21.86 -7.99
N GLN A 97 14.55 -21.58 -9.27
CA GLN A 97 14.68 -22.56 -10.35
C GLN A 97 16.12 -23.09 -10.45
N ALA A 98 17.11 -22.18 -10.51
CA ALA A 98 18.52 -22.56 -10.61
C ALA A 98 18.99 -23.34 -9.37
N ALA A 99 18.53 -22.97 -8.17
CA ALA A 99 18.83 -23.69 -6.94
C ALA A 99 18.26 -25.12 -6.96
N HIS A 100 17.03 -25.30 -7.45
CA HIS A 100 16.43 -26.62 -7.56
C HIS A 100 17.16 -27.51 -8.57
N GLU A 101 17.53 -26.97 -9.72
CA GLU A 101 18.33 -27.68 -10.74
C GLU A 101 19.72 -28.06 -10.23
N ALA A 102 20.32 -27.22 -9.40
CA ALA A 102 21.61 -27.49 -8.75
C ALA A 102 21.51 -28.38 -7.50
N GLY A 103 20.29 -28.75 -7.06
CA GLY A 103 20.07 -29.55 -5.86
C GLY A 103 20.36 -28.82 -4.55
N LEU A 104 20.36 -27.48 -4.55
CA LEU A 104 20.62 -26.66 -3.37
C LEU A 104 19.41 -26.61 -2.45
N SER A 105 19.68 -26.66 -1.15
CA SER A 105 18.69 -26.37 -0.12
C SER A 105 18.35 -24.88 -0.09
N PHE A 106 17.21 -24.55 0.53
CA PHE A 106 16.83 -23.15 0.77
C PHE A 106 17.90 -22.37 1.53
N ALA A 107 18.58 -23.01 2.49
CA ALA A 107 19.64 -22.38 3.28
C ALA A 107 20.83 -21.98 2.39
N GLU A 108 21.28 -22.88 1.50
CA GLU A 108 22.40 -22.62 0.59
C GLU A 108 22.04 -21.57 -0.46
N ALA A 109 20.82 -21.61 -1.02
CA ALA A 109 20.34 -20.59 -1.95
C ALA A 109 20.28 -19.20 -1.29
N THR A 110 19.88 -19.14 -0.02
CA THR A 110 19.85 -17.90 0.76
C THR A 110 21.25 -17.39 1.08
N GLU A 111 22.19 -18.28 1.40
CA GLU A 111 23.60 -17.92 1.64
C GLU A 111 24.25 -17.31 0.39
N ILE A 112 23.97 -17.86 -0.79
CA ILE A 112 24.42 -17.30 -2.07
C ILE A 112 23.84 -15.89 -2.25
N LEU A 113 22.54 -15.72 -2.01
CA LEU A 113 21.88 -14.41 -2.13
C LEU A 113 22.46 -13.39 -1.13
N GLN A 114 22.76 -13.81 0.09
CA GLN A 114 23.38 -12.96 1.11
C GLN A 114 24.80 -12.54 0.74
N ARG A 115 25.58 -13.41 0.12
CA ARG A 115 26.94 -13.08 -0.36
C ARG A 115 26.95 -12.16 -1.58
N ALA A 116 25.88 -12.16 -2.36
CA ALA A 116 25.77 -11.33 -3.56
C ALA A 116 25.42 -9.86 -3.25
N TRP A 117 25.15 -9.54 -2.00
CA TRP A 117 24.80 -8.21 -1.50
C TRP A 117 25.98 -7.51 -0.83
#